data_AF-A0A2M7T2D9-F1
#
_entry.id   AF-A0A2M7T2D9-F1
#
_cell.length_a   1.000
_cell.length_b   1.000
_cell.length_c   1.000
_cell.angle_alpha   90.00
_cell.angle_beta   90.00
_cell.angle_gamma   90.00
#
_symmetry.space_group_name_H-M   'P 1'
#
loop_
_entity.id
_entity.type
_entity.pdbx_description
1 polymer ?
#
loop_
_entity_poly.entity_id
_entity_poly.type
_entity_poly.pdbx_seq_one_letter_code
_entity_poly.pdbx_strand_id
1 'polypeptide(L)'
;MSPFQLPLDIKSLQIVSQSVDSKGNYTLEVESTAKGTHCKKCGKWTEKVYGFGDKITVRHLSVFDKAVYLKIRVIRYQCESC
;
A
#
# COMPACT_ATOMS: atom_id res chain seq x y z
N MET A 1 10.75 16.77 19.20
CA MET A 1 9.83 15.64 19.37
C MET A 1 9.89 14.81 18.12
N SER A 2 10.28 13.54 18.21
CA SER A 2 10.27 12.62 17.07
C SER A 2 8.81 12.40 16.65
N PRO A 3 8.44 12.47 15.37
CA PRO A 3 7.09 12.14 14.96
C PRO A 3 6.82 10.67 15.32
N PHE A 4 5.77 10.44 16.12
CA PHE A 4 5.32 9.09 16.46
C PHE A 4 4.82 8.42 15.18
N GLN A 5 5.54 7.40 14.72
CA GLN A 5 5.12 6.62 13.56
C GLN A 5 4.23 5.46 14.01
N LEU A 6 3.04 5.37 13.40
CA LEU A 6 2.14 4.25 13.68
C LEU A 6 2.70 3.01 12.97
N PRO A 7 3.06 1.94 13.71
CA PRO A 7 3.52 0.71 13.07
C PRO A 7 2.35 0.06 12.31
N LEU A 8 2.66 -0.53 11.15
CA LEU A 8 1.71 -1.34 10.38
C LEU A 8 2.17 -2.80 10.43
N ASP A 9 1.44 -3.63 11.16
CA ASP A 9 1.75 -5.07 11.29
C ASP A 9 1.18 -5.88 10.11
N ILE A 10 1.50 -5.47 8.88
CA ILE A 10 1.09 -6.15 7.66
C ILE A 10 2.34 -6.41 6.82
N LYS A 11 2.87 -7.64 6.89
CA LYS A 11 4.15 -8.03 6.26
C LYS A 11 4.21 -7.79 4.73
N SER A 12 3.07 -7.84 4.06
CA SER A 12 2.98 -7.61 2.61
C SER A 12 2.99 -6.13 2.22
N LEU A 13 3.01 -5.21 3.19
CA LEU A 13 2.98 -3.77 2.97
C LEU A 13 4.15 -3.08 3.68
N GLN A 14 4.68 -2.05 3.04
CA GLN A 14 5.67 -1.15 3.61
C GLN A 14 5.10 0.28 3.67
N ILE A 15 5.33 0.97 4.78
CA ILE A 15 4.94 2.38 4.92
C ILE A 15 5.96 3.24 4.17
N VAL A 16 5.48 3.98 3.19
CA VAL A 16 6.28 4.95 2.41
C VAL A 16 6.21 6.33 3.05
N SER A 17 5.03 6.73 3.50
CA SER A 17 4.84 7.99 4.20
C SER A 17 3.70 7.91 5.20
N GLN A 18 3.73 8.80 6.18
CA GLN A 18 2.63 8.98 7.13
C GLN A 18 2.33 10.47 7.28
N SER A 19 1.04 10.80 7.32
CA SER A 19 0.56 12.14 7.61
C SER A 19 -0.59 12.10 8.61
N VAL A 20 -0.79 13.22 9.29
CA VAL A 20 -1.89 13.44 10.22
C VAL A 20 -2.70 14.61 9.70
N ASP A 21 -4.02 14.44 9.60
CA ASP A 21 -4.91 15.52 9.19
C ASP A 21 -5.17 16.53 10.34
N SER A 22 -5.84 17.64 10.03
CA SER A 22 -6.18 18.66 11.03
C SER A 22 -7.12 18.19 12.15
N LYS A 23 -7.78 17.03 11.98
CA LYS A 23 -8.66 16.40 12.98
C LYS A 23 -7.92 15.35 13.83
N GLY A 24 -6.64 15.11 13.53
CA GLY A 24 -5.81 14.11 14.18
C GLY A 24 -5.96 12.70 13.63
N ASN A 25 -6.59 12.50 12.48
CA ASN A 25 -6.66 11.20 11.82
C ASN A 25 -5.36 10.89 11.08
N TYR A 26 -4.98 9.62 11.08
CA TYR A 26 -3.76 9.17 10.44
C TYR A 26 -4.04 8.70 9.01
N THR A 27 -3.19 9.12 8.07
CA THR A 27 -3.13 8.54 6.73
C THR A 27 -1.75 7.95 6.52
N LEU A 28 -1.70 6.64 6.27
CA LEU A 28 -0.49 5.90 5.95
C LEU A 28 -0.48 5.63 4.45
N GLU A 29 0.51 6.16 3.74
CA GLU A 29 0.76 5.76 2.37
C GLU A 29 1.63 4.51 2.36
N VAL A 30 1.13 3.46 1.71
CA VAL A 30 1.72 2.14 1.75
C VAL A 30 1.90 1.58 0.35
N GLU A 31 2.95 0.80 0.18
CA GLU A 31 3.23 0.07 -1.06
C GLU A 31 3.35 -1.42 -0.77
N SER A 32 3.01 -2.24 -1.78
CA SER A 32 3.20 -3.69 -1.70
C SER A 32 4.68 -4.04 -1.70
N THR A 33 5.09 -4.99 -0.86
CA THR A 33 6.44 -5.56 -0.86
C THR A 33 6.58 -6.72 -1.86
N ALA A 34 5.49 -7.10 -2.53
CA ALA A 34 5.53 -8.15 -3.54
C ALA A 34 6.44 -7.76 -4.70
N LYS A 35 7.35 -8.66 -5.08
CA LYS A 35 8.27 -8.44 -6.23
C LYS A 35 7.59 -8.63 -7.59
N GLY A 36 6.46 -9.32 -7.60
CA GLY A 36 5.76 -9.71 -8.81
C GLY A 36 4.41 -10.35 -8.51
N THR A 37 3.78 -10.85 -9.57
CA THR A 37 2.52 -11.59 -9.47
C THR A 37 2.45 -12.65 -10.56
N HIS A 38 1.54 -13.61 -10.39
CA HIS A 38 1.24 -14.56 -11.46
C HIS A 38 0.30 -13.92 -12.49
N CYS A 39 0.64 -14.11 -13.78
CA CYS A 39 -0.22 -13.67 -14.87
C CYS A 39 -1.58 -14.38 -14.80
N LYS A 40 -2.67 -13.62 -14.81
CA LYS A 40 -4.04 -14.18 -14.76
C LYS A 40 -4.39 -15.02 -16.00
N LYS A 41 -3.72 -14.78 -17.14
CA LYS A 41 -4.00 -15.47 -18.41
C LYS A 41 -3.21 -16.77 -18.57
N CYS A 42 -1.91 -16.75 -18.31
CA CYS A 42 -1.03 -17.89 -18.56
C CYS A 42 -0.39 -18.50 -17.30
N GLY A 43 -0.61 -17.91 -16.11
CA GLY A 43 -0.09 -18.40 -14.84
C GLY A 43 1.41 -18.15 -14.59
N LYS A 44 2.16 -17.69 -15.60
CA LYS A 44 3.60 -17.41 -15.44
C LYS A 44 3.85 -16.26 -14.47
N TRP A 45 4.92 -16.38 -13.68
CA TRP A 45 5.38 -15.31 -12.80
C TRP A 45 5.86 -14.10 -13.62
N THR A 46 5.47 -12.89 -13.22
CA THR A 46 5.96 -11.64 -13.81
C THR A 46 6.37 -10.64 -12.73
N GLU A 47 7.50 -10.00 -12.98
CA GLU A 47 8.07 -8.93 -12.14
C GLU A 47 8.14 -7.60 -12.88
N LYS A 48 7.81 -7.58 -14.18
CA LYS A 48 7.90 -6.36 -15.00
C LYS A 48 6.81 -5.37 -14.60
N VAL A 49 7.22 -4.29 -13.96
CA VAL A 49 6.34 -3.17 -13.64
C VAL A 49 5.98 -2.46 -14.94
N TYR A 50 4.68 -2.41 -15.22
CA TYR A 50 4.10 -1.69 -16.35
C TYR A 50 3.64 -0.29 -15.96
N GLY A 51 3.27 -0.13 -14.70
CA GLY A 51 2.88 1.15 -14.16
C GLY A 51 2.18 0.99 -12.83
N PHE A 52 1.48 2.05 -12.45
CA PHE A 52 0.75 2.11 -11.20
C PHE A 52 -0.72 2.35 -11.50
N GLY A 53 -1.59 1.61 -10.84
CA GLY A 53 -3.01 1.90 -10.80
C GLY A 53 -3.32 3.09 -9.89
N ASP A 54 -4.60 3.39 -9.80
CA ASP A 54 -5.09 4.46 -8.94
C ASP A 54 -4.79 4.17 -7.46
N LYS A 55 -4.63 5.24 -6.69
CA LYS A 55 -4.48 5.13 -5.25
C LYS A 55 -5.84 4.81 -4.63
N ILE A 56 -5.89 3.73 -3.87
CA ILE A 56 -7.10 3.29 -3.17
C ILE A 56 -6.96 3.68 -1.71
N THR A 57 -7.97 4.32 -1.14
CA THR A 57 -8.02 4.64 0.28
C THR A 57 -8.94 3.67 1.00
N VAL A 58 -8.40 2.94 1.97
CA VAL A 58 -9.14 1.97 2.79
C VAL A 58 -9.08 2.42 4.25
N ARG A 59 -10.22 2.42 4.94
CA ARG A 59 -10.25 2.67 6.38
C ARG A 59 -9.75 1.43 7.13
N HIS A 60 -8.79 1.62 8.01
CA HIS A 60 -8.23 0.58 8.88
C HIS A 60 -8.77 0.70 10.32
N LEU A 61 -8.23 -0.13 11.22
CA LEU A 61 -8.53 -0.06 12.64
C LEU A 61 -8.16 1.31 13.20
N SER A 62 -9.07 1.90 13.97
CA SER A 62 -8.82 3.18 14.62
C SER A 62 -7.82 2.98 15.76
N VAL A 63 -6.95 3.97 15.98
CA VAL A 63 -5.95 3.96 17.05
C VAL A 63 -6.09 5.25 17.84
N PHE A 64 -6.10 5.16 19.18
CA PHE A 64 -6.35 6.30 20.08
C PHE A 64 -7.63 7.08 19.74
N ASP A 65 -8.71 6.38 19.38
CA ASP A 65 -9.98 6.95 18.92
C ASP A 65 -9.87 7.83 17.66
N LYS A 66 -8.74 7.76 16.95
CA LYS A 66 -8.52 8.44 15.67
C LYS A 66 -8.67 7.47 14.52
N ALA A 67 -9.34 7.91 13.46
CA ALA A 67 -9.46 7.09 12.26
C ALA A 67 -8.08 6.93 11.61
N VAL A 68 -7.80 5.72 11.13
CA VAL A 68 -6.60 5.41 10.37
C VAL A 68 -7.00 5.02 8.96
N TYR A 69 -6.35 5.62 7.97
CA TYR A 69 -6.56 5.33 6.56
C TYR A 69 -5.28 4.78 5.95
N LEU A 70 -5.40 3.73 5.15
CA LEU A 70 -4.33 3.21 4.31
C LEU A 70 -4.56 3.71 2.89
N LYS A 71 -3.59 4.44 2.35
CA LYS A 71 -3.56 4.86 0.95
C LYS A 71 -2.63 3.92 0.20
N ILE A 72 -3.21 2.98 -0.52
CA ILE A 72 -2.50 1.91 -1.21
C ILE A 72 -2.32 2.30 -2.68
N ARG A 73 -1.08 2.26 -3.17
CA ARG A 73 -0.81 2.38 -4.61
C ARG A 73 -0.70 0.99 -5.23
N VAL A 74 -1.61 0.66 -6.15
CA VAL A 74 -1.60 -0.64 -6.81
C VAL A 74 -0.48 -0.69 -7.85
N ILE A 75 0.44 -1.64 -7.73
CA ILE A 75 1.46 -1.89 -8.76
C ILE A 75 0.84 -2.77 -9.86
N ARG A 76 0.97 -2.36 -11.12
CA ARG A 76 0.52 -3.14 -12.28
C ARG A 76 1.73 -3.81 -12.92
N TYR A 77 1.70 -5.14 -12.98
CA TYR A 77 2.70 -5.94 -13.67
C TYR A 77 2.20 -6.33 -15.06
N GLN A 78 3.10 -6.35 -16.05
CA GLN A 78 2.82 -6.83 -17.40
C GLN A 78 3.48 -8.19 -17.61
N CYS A 79 2.73 -9.15 -18.14
CA CYS A 79 3.32 -10.42 -18.55
C CYS A 79 4.14 -10.21 -19.83
N GLU A 80 5.37 -10.71 -19.87
CA GLU A 80 6.21 -10.62 -21.05
C GLU A 80 5.96 -11.75 -22.06
N SER A 81 5.17 -12.75 -21.68
CA SER A 81 4.89 -13.93 -22.51
C SER A 81 3.55 -13.87 -23.25
N CYS A 82 2.64 -12.93 -22.95
CA CYS A 82 1.30 -12.92 -23.53
C CYS A 82 0.65 -11.55 -23.63
#